data_AF-A0A9D8D167-F1
#
_entry.id   AF-A0A9D8D167-F1
#
_cell.length_a   1.000
_cell.length_b   1.000
_cell.length_c   1.000
_cell.angle_alpha   90.00
_cell.angle_beta   90.00
_cell.angle_gamma   90.00
#
_symmetry.space_group_name_H-M   'P 1'
#
loop_
_entity.id
_entity.type
_entity.pdbx_description
1 polymer ?
#
loop_
_entity_poly.entity_id
_entity_poly.type
_entity_poly.pdbx_seq_one_letter_code
_entity_poly.pdbx_strand_id
1 'polypeptide(L)'
;GLVGAPACGDVMKLQIKVGADGLIEDAKFKTFGCGSAIASSSLVTEWVKGKTVDEAETIKNTDIAKHLALPPVKIHCSVLAEDAIKAAIADYRAKATKKAETDQAAE
;
A
#
# COMPACT_ATOMS: atom_id res chain seq x y z
N GLY A 1 -5.41 3.23 1.68
CA GLY A 1 -6.31 2.24 1.07
C GLY A 1 -6.68 1.15 2.06
N LEU A 2 -7.89 0.59 1.94
CA LEU A 2 -8.31 -0.65 2.62
C LEU A 2 -8.54 -1.70 1.53
N VAL A 3 -7.92 -2.87 1.67
CA VAL A 3 -8.04 -4.00 0.75
C VAL A 3 -8.22 -5.29 1.53
N GLY A 4 -8.88 -6.29 0.95
CA GLY A 4 -9.08 -7.57 1.60
C GLY A 4 -9.98 -8.49 0.80
N ALA A 5 -9.77 -9.78 0.94
CA ALA A 5 -10.58 -10.81 0.28
C ALA A 5 -11.40 -11.55 1.35
N PRO A 6 -12.75 -11.48 1.30
CA PRO A 6 -13.62 -12.20 2.24
C PRO A 6 -13.36 -13.71 2.23
N ALA A 7 -12.91 -14.25 1.09
CA ALA A 7 -12.64 -15.67 0.90
C ALA A 7 -11.39 -16.17 1.63
N CYS A 8 -10.40 -15.31 1.88
CA CYS A 8 -9.13 -15.69 2.54
C CYS A 8 -9.08 -15.25 4.01
N GLY A 9 -9.99 -14.37 4.43
CA GLY A 9 -10.01 -13.79 5.78
C GLY A 9 -8.91 -12.74 6.02
N ASP A 10 -8.06 -12.49 5.02
CA ASP A 10 -7.00 -11.48 5.09
C ASP A 10 -7.55 -10.10 4.69
N VAL A 11 -7.35 -9.12 5.57
CA VAL A 11 -7.75 -7.72 5.40
C VAL A 11 -6.59 -6.82 5.79
N MET A 12 -6.20 -5.92 4.90
CA MET A 12 -5.09 -4.99 5.09
C MET A 12 -5.53 -3.55 4.86
N LYS A 13 -5.16 -2.66 5.79
CA LYS A 13 -5.25 -1.21 5.64
C LYS A 13 -3.84 -0.65 5.57
N LEU A 14 -3.53 0.05 4.48
CA LEU A 14 -2.27 0.76 4.31
C LEU A 14 -2.52 2.27 4.30
N GLN A 15 -1.74 2.99 5.10
CA GLN A 15 -1.74 4.44 5.18
C GLN A 15 -0.33 4.94 4.89
N ILE A 16 -0.22 5.87 3.96
CA ILE A 16 1.04 6.52 3.59
C ILE A 16 0.92 8.01 3.89
N LYS A 17 2.03 8.61 4.34
CA LYS A 17 2.20 10.04 4.50
C LYS A 17 3.16 10.51 3.43
N VAL A 18 2.69 11.38 2.54
CA VAL A 18 3.49 11.96 1.46
C VAL A 18 3.87 13.39 1.84
N GLY A 19 5.15 13.71 1.75
CA GLY A 19 5.71 15.03 1.98
C GLY A 19 5.38 16.01 0.85
N ALA A 20 5.76 17.28 1.02
CA ALA A 20 5.55 18.32 0.01
C ALA A 20 6.43 18.13 -1.24
N ASP A 21 7.50 17.36 -1.10
CA ASP A 21 8.44 16.94 -2.14
C ASP A 21 7.94 15.74 -2.98
N GLY A 22 6.80 15.16 -2.62
CA GLY A 22 6.23 13.99 -3.29
C GLY A 22 6.83 12.65 -2.84
N LEU A 23 7.67 12.65 -1.79
CA LEU A 23 8.24 11.44 -1.20
C LEU A 23 7.37 10.89 -0.07
N ILE A 24 7.33 9.57 0.07
CA ILE A 24 6.64 8.91 1.18
C ILE A 24 7.51 9.00 2.43
N GLU A 25 7.16 9.87 3.37
CA GLU A 25 7.88 10.06 4.64
C GLU A 25 7.61 8.94 5.64
N ASP A 26 6.38 8.45 5.69
CA ASP A 26 5.95 7.41 6.63
C ASP A 26 4.91 6.50 6.00
N ALA A 27 4.92 5.23 6.40
CA ALA A 27 3.99 4.22 5.94
C ALA A 27 3.63 3.30 7.12
N LYS A 28 2.34 3.19 7.40
CA LYS A 28 1.78 2.38 8.49
C LYS A 28 0.74 1.43 7.94
N PHE A 29 0.75 0.21 8.46
CA PHE A 29 -0.22 -0.80 8.09
C PHE A 29 -0.99 -1.29 9.31
N LYS A 30 -2.22 -1.73 9.07
CA LYS A 30 -3.00 -2.53 10.01
C LYS A 30 -3.55 -3.71 9.22
N THR A 31 -3.15 -4.92 9.57
CA THR A 31 -3.58 -6.12 8.85
C THR A 31 -4.14 -7.14 9.83
N PHE A 32 -5.18 -7.85 9.37
CA PHE A 32 -5.70 -9.06 9.99
C PHE A 32 -5.49 -10.17 8.97
N GLY A 33 -4.90 -11.27 9.40
CA GLY A 33 -4.57 -12.36 8.48
C GLY A 33 -3.49 -13.27 9.01
N CYS A 34 -3.03 -14.16 8.12
CA CYS A 34 -1.95 -15.10 8.46
C CYS A 34 -0.59 -14.38 8.61
N GLY A 35 0.38 -15.04 9.27
CA GLY A 35 1.73 -14.47 9.46
C GLY A 35 2.44 -14.06 8.16
N SER A 36 2.11 -14.72 7.04
CA SER A 36 2.64 -14.37 5.71
C SER A 36 2.08 -13.04 5.19
N ALA A 37 0.81 -12.73 5.47
CA ALA A 37 0.21 -11.43 5.16
C ALA A 37 0.80 -10.31 6.03
N ILE A 38 1.08 -10.58 7.31
CA ILE A 38 1.75 -9.65 8.22
C ILE A 38 3.18 -9.35 7.72
N ALA A 39 3.95 -10.37 7.37
CA ALA A 39 5.30 -10.21 6.85
C ALA A 39 5.32 -9.42 5.53
N SER A 40 4.40 -9.72 4.61
CA SER A 40 4.26 -9.00 3.33
C SER A 40 3.89 -7.53 3.55
N SER A 41 2.96 -7.26 4.47
CA SER A 41 2.54 -5.90 4.83
C SER A 41 3.67 -5.08 5.43
N SER A 42 4.44 -5.69 6.34
CA SER A 42 5.59 -5.05 6.98
C SER A 42 6.71 -4.74 5.99
N LEU A 43 6.99 -5.67 5.06
CA LEU A 43 8.02 -5.47 4.05
C LEU A 43 7.66 -4.28 3.14
N VAL A 44 6.41 -4.24 2.68
CA VAL A 44 5.94 -3.17 1.82
C VAL A 44 6.06 -1.80 2.48
N THR A 45 5.75 -1.67 3.78
CA THR A 45 5.90 -0.38 4.46
C THR A 45 7.34 0.11 4.51
N GLU A 46 8.33 -0.77 4.57
CA GLU A 46 9.74 -0.38 4.50
C GLU A 46 10.16 -0.03 3.07
N TRP A 47 9.65 -0.76 2.08
CA TRP A 47 10.01 -0.55 0.67
C TRP A 47 9.46 0.74 0.09
N VAL A 48 8.28 1.18 0.53
CA VAL A 48 7.66 2.42 0.02
C VAL A 48 8.21 3.68 0.70
N LYS A 49 8.79 3.58 1.90
CA LYS A 49 9.38 4.75 2.59
C LYS A 49 10.57 5.29 1.79
N GLY A 50 10.61 6.61 1.64
CA GLY A 50 11.66 7.32 0.89
C GLY A 50 11.54 7.20 -0.64
N LYS A 51 10.52 6.52 -1.16
CA LYS A 51 10.21 6.49 -2.60
C LYS A 51 9.16 7.54 -2.95
N THR A 52 9.14 7.93 -4.22
CA THR A 52 8.02 8.68 -4.79
C THR A 52 6.78 7.79 -4.90
N VAL A 53 5.62 8.42 -5.02
CA VAL A 53 4.34 7.74 -5.23
C VAL A 53 4.37 6.88 -6.50
N ASP A 54 4.96 7.39 -7.60
CA ASP A 54 5.06 6.65 -8.87
C ASP A 54 6.03 5.46 -8.76
N GLU A 55 7.15 5.60 -8.06
CA GLU A 55 8.06 4.48 -7.80
C GLU A 55 7.41 3.41 -6.93
N ALA A 56 6.64 3.81 -5.90
CA ALA A 56 5.93 2.87 -5.05
C ALA A 56 4.90 2.05 -5.86
N GLU A 57 4.29 2.63 -6.89
CA GLU A 57 3.35 1.94 -7.79
C GLU A 57 4.01 0.84 -8.64
N THR A 58 5.33 0.93 -8.87
CA THR A 58 6.07 -0.07 -9.64
C THR A 58 6.37 -1.36 -8.88
N ILE A 59 6.14 -1.39 -7.57
CA ILE A 59 6.39 -2.56 -6.72
C ILE A 59 5.39 -3.66 -7.09
N LYS A 60 5.89 -4.85 -7.45
CA LYS A 60 5.07 -5.99 -7.87
C LYS A 60 5.02 -7.08 -6.81
N ASN A 61 3.90 -7.81 -6.76
CA ASN A 61 3.72 -8.98 -5.91
C ASN A 61 4.82 -10.04 -6.13
N THR A 62 5.37 -10.14 -7.34
CA THR A 62 6.41 -11.12 -7.68
C THR A 62 7.70 -10.85 -6.92
N ASP A 63 8.03 -9.58 -6.69
CA ASP A 63 9.26 -9.19 -6.00
C ASP A 63 9.11 -9.39 -4.50
N ILE A 64 7.93 -9.09 -3.96
CA ILE A 64 7.56 -9.38 -2.57
C ILE A 64 7.59 -10.89 -2.30
N ALA A 65 6.99 -11.69 -3.18
CA ALA A 65 6.95 -13.14 -3.05
C ALA A 65 8.34 -13.78 -3.12
N LYS A 66 9.20 -13.30 -4.02
CA LYS A 66 10.59 -13.75 -4.11
C LYS A 66 11.38 -13.37 -2.87
N HIS A 67 11.24 -12.13 -2.39
CA HIS A 67 11.98 -11.65 -1.22
C HIS A 67 11.62 -12.43 0.05
N LEU A 68 10.33 -12.76 0.22
CA LEU A 68 9.84 -13.55 1.36
C LEU A 68 9.90 -15.07 1.13
N ALA A 69 10.48 -15.52 -0.01
CA ALA A 69 10.52 -16.92 -0.41
C ALA A 69 9.16 -17.64 -0.28
N LEU A 70 8.08 -16.96 -0.66
CA LEU A 70 6.73 -17.50 -0.51
C LEU A 70 6.52 -18.70 -1.45
N PRO A 71 5.99 -19.81 -0.94
CA PRO A 71 5.61 -20.93 -1.79
C PRO A 71 4.45 -20.51 -2.72
N PRO A 72 4.26 -21.18 -3.87
CA PRO A 72 3.24 -20.80 -4.86
C PRO A 72 1.82 -20.67 -4.32
N VAL A 73 1.48 -21.47 -3.31
CA VAL A 73 0.17 -21.46 -2.64
C VAL A 73 -0.10 -20.20 -1.81
N LYS A 74 0.93 -19.42 -1.46
CA LYS A 74 0.83 -18.22 -0.60
C LYS A 74 1.01 -16.89 -1.35
N ILE A 75 1.00 -16.90 -2.69
CA ILE A 75 1.15 -15.68 -3.51
C ILE A 75 0.00 -14.69 -3.27
N HIS A 76 -1.18 -15.12 -2.81
CA HIS A 76 -2.27 -14.21 -2.45
C HIS A 76 -1.85 -13.16 -1.39
N CYS A 77 -0.92 -13.49 -0.48
CA CYS A 77 -0.39 -12.55 0.51
C CYS A 77 0.44 -11.42 -0.13
N SER A 78 1.18 -11.70 -1.20
CA SER A 78 1.95 -10.68 -1.93
C SER A 78 1.06 -9.85 -2.85
N VAL A 79 0.01 -10.44 -3.42
CA VAL A 79 -1.01 -9.73 -4.19
C VAL A 79 -1.76 -8.74 -3.29
N LEU A 80 -2.18 -9.17 -2.08
CA LEU A 80 -2.82 -8.28 -1.10
C LEU A 80 -1.96 -7.05 -0.80
N ALA A 81 -0.65 -7.27 -0.65
CA ALA A 81 0.29 -6.19 -0.35
C ALA A 81 0.48 -5.22 -1.54
N GLU A 82 0.54 -5.73 -2.78
CA GLU A 82 0.56 -4.90 -3.99
C GLU A 82 -0.74 -4.09 -4.13
N ASP A 83 -1.90 -4.73 -3.95
CA ASP A 83 -3.20 -4.06 -4.04
C ASP A 83 -3.34 -2.97 -2.97
N ALA A 84 -2.79 -3.19 -1.78
CA ALA A 84 -2.80 -2.20 -0.71
C ALA A 84 -2.01 -0.94 -1.09
N ILE A 85 -0.87 -1.09 -1.78
CA ILE A 85 -0.06 0.03 -2.29
C ILE A 85 -0.88 0.83 -3.30
N LYS A 86 -1.40 0.15 -4.33
CA LYS A 86 -2.21 0.79 -5.37
C LYS A 86 -3.41 1.52 -4.79
N ALA A 87 -4.11 0.90 -3.85
CA ALA A 87 -5.25 1.51 -3.18
C ALA A 87 -4.86 2.70 -2.28
N ALA A 88 -3.67 2.70 -1.67
CA ALA A 88 -3.17 3.84 -0.91
C ALA A 88 -2.78 5.02 -1.81
N ILE A 89 -2.14 4.72 -2.94
CA ILE A 89 -1.76 5.71 -3.96
C ILE A 89 -3.01 6.33 -4.61
N ALA A 90 -3.98 5.51 -5.01
CA ALA A 90 -5.23 5.98 -5.59
C ALA A 90 -6.00 6.90 -4.62
N ASP A 91 -6.08 6.53 -3.34
CA ASP A 91 -6.69 7.37 -2.29
C ASP A 91 -5.93 8.70 -2.11
N TYR A 92 -4.59 8.68 -2.16
CA TYR A 92 -3.78 9.90 -2.12
C TYR A 92 -4.05 10.81 -3.33
N ARG A 93 -4.01 10.27 -4.56
CA ARG A 93 -4.29 11.02 -5.78
C ARG A 93 -5.69 11.63 -5.76
N ALA A 94 -6.71 10.85 -5.36
CA ALA A 94 -8.09 11.34 -5.25
C ALA A 94 -8.26 12.46 -4.21
N LYS A 95 -7.53 12.39 -3.08
CA LYS A 95 -7.53 13.45 -2.07
C LYS A 95 -6.79 14.70 -2.52
N ALA A 96 -5.72 14.55 -3.30
CA ALA A 96 -5.02 15.69 -3.89
C ALA A 96 -5.96 16.48 -4.82
N THR A 97 -6.77 15.80 -5.62
CA THR A 97 -7.79 16.44 -6.48
C THR A 97 -8.88 17.14 -5.66
N LYS A 98 -9.42 16.47 -4.63
CA LYS A 98 -10.45 17.10 -3.75
C LYS A 98 -9.93 18.28 -2.94
N LYS A 99 -8.66 18.29 -2.55
CA LYS A 99 -8.07 19.41 -1.82
C LYS A 99 -8.01 20.66 -2.71
N ALA A 100 -7.66 20.49 -3.99
CA ALA A 100 -7.66 21.58 -4.96
C ALA A 100 -9.06 22.21 -5.18
N GLU A 101 -10.14 21.41 -5.15
CA GLU A 101 -11.51 21.92 -5.23
C GLU A 101 -11.97 22.61 -3.94
N THR A 102 -11.53 22.15 -2.77
CA THR A 102 -11.95 22.72 -1.47
C THR A 102 -11.28 24.06 -1.18
N ASP A 103 -10.02 24.24 -1.60
CA ASP A 103 -9.29 25.50 -1.44
C ASP A 103 -9.85 26.61 -2.37
N GLN A 104 -10.56 26.27 -3.46
CA GLN A 104 -11.20 27.23 -4.38
C GLN A 104 -12.61 27.69 -3.94
N ALA A 105 -13.26 26.97 -3.01
CA ALA A 105 -14.60 27.30 -2.52
C ALA A 105 -14.58 28.15 -1.23
N ALA A 106 -13.38 28.42 -0.67
CA ALA A 106 -13.18 29.18 0.55
C ALA A 106 -12.66 30.62 0.30
N GLU A 107 -12.57 31.05 -0.96
CA GLU A 107 -12.21 32.41 -1.38
C GLU A 107 -13.43 33.18 -1.93
#